data_AF-A0A1G9YS16-F1
#
_entry.id   AF-A0A1G9YS16-F1
#
_cell.length_a   1.000
_cell.length_b   1.000
_cell.length_c   1.000
_cell.angle_alpha   90.00
_cell.angle_beta   90.00
_cell.angle_gamma   90.00
#
_symmetry.space_group_name_H-M   'P 1'
#
loop_
_entity.id
_entity.type
_entity.pdbx_description
1 polymer ?
#
loop_
_entity_poly.entity_id
_entity_poly.type
_entity_poly.pdbx_seq_one_letter_code
_entity_poly.pdbx_strand_id
1 'polypeptide(L)'
;MNTWLPLRHFAAATAAALALIGCSGSAGSPSASGSMSAAPGTPAPTPTTSAPSSPTPDPSASSQTPTAPTQTPNGTPPLGSWALQPLWPFTTLAQAEAWERSYRAGGHQSWHLDPDRTALSFTRDHLGFKEIDRVTSSKVSGRHARVGVAPTGPESGTAAVIHLVRFGTGPDAPWEVVGTDDTTFSLTTPAYGALVRSPLPTGGRITGVDESINVQVLQPSSDAPLGTSKCCTPAGGDNQPWKVTVPFSGASDPVLTVVASTGGHVAAVERFTVTAVRTR
;
A
#
# COMPACT_ATOMS: atom_id res chain seq x y z
N MET A 1 25.09 -21.20 -40.08
CA MET A 1 25.15 -20.32 -41.26
C MET A 1 24.58 -18.98 -40.85
N ASN A 2 25.31 -17.89 -41.07
CA ASN A 2 24.87 -16.55 -40.62
C ASN A 2 24.14 -15.85 -41.78
N THR A 3 22.88 -15.47 -41.57
CA THR A 3 22.13 -14.59 -42.47
C THR A 3 21.82 -13.28 -41.75
N TRP A 4 22.73 -12.34 -41.91
CA TRP A 4 22.60 -10.95 -41.47
C TRP A 4 21.60 -10.24 -42.38
N LEU A 5 20.59 -9.55 -41.84
CA LEU A 5 19.71 -8.66 -42.61
C LEU A 5 19.88 -7.21 -42.15
N PRO A 6 19.84 -6.24 -43.08
CA PRO A 6 20.32 -4.88 -42.81
C PRO A 6 19.31 -4.00 -42.07
N LEU A 7 19.85 -3.09 -41.28
CA LEU A 7 19.14 -1.93 -40.74
C LEU A 7 18.51 -1.12 -41.89
N ARG A 8 17.22 -0.77 -41.77
CA ARG A 8 16.57 0.24 -42.63
C ARG A 8 16.29 1.48 -41.82
N HIS A 9 16.99 2.57 -42.13
CA HIS A 9 16.66 3.88 -41.60
C HIS A 9 15.36 4.39 -42.22
N PHE A 10 14.42 4.82 -41.39
CA PHE A 10 13.31 5.68 -41.81
C PHE A 10 13.42 7.00 -41.06
N ALA A 11 13.91 8.03 -41.75
CA ALA A 11 13.73 9.41 -41.32
C ALA A 11 12.40 9.92 -41.90
N ALA A 12 11.54 10.46 -41.04
CA ALA A 12 10.33 11.18 -41.41
C ALA A 12 10.23 12.40 -40.49
N ALA A 13 9.85 13.56 -41.03
CA ALA A 13 9.99 14.84 -40.35
C ALA A 13 8.63 15.50 -40.05
N THR A 14 8.61 16.26 -38.96
CA THR A 14 7.81 17.49 -38.74
C THR A 14 6.34 17.53 -39.17
N ALA A 15 5.45 17.64 -38.19
CA ALA A 15 4.36 18.60 -38.25
C ALA A 15 4.03 19.10 -36.84
N ALA A 16 4.20 20.41 -36.59
CA ALA A 16 3.71 21.06 -35.37
C ALA A 16 2.50 21.94 -35.75
N ALA A 17 1.39 21.81 -35.02
CA ALA A 17 0.18 22.58 -35.25
C ALA A 17 -0.26 23.26 -33.95
N LEU A 18 -0.04 24.57 -33.85
CA LEU A 18 -0.64 25.41 -32.81
C LEU A 18 -2.08 25.76 -33.21
N ALA A 19 -3.01 25.65 -32.25
CA ALA A 19 -4.36 26.19 -32.36
C ALA A 19 -4.67 26.99 -31.08
N LEU A 20 -4.88 28.30 -31.23
CA LEU A 20 -5.18 29.23 -30.14
C LEU A 20 -6.61 29.76 -30.24
N ILE A 21 -7.48 29.33 -29.34
CA ILE A 21 -8.83 29.86 -29.09
C ILE A 21 -9.09 29.70 -27.57
N GLY A 22 -9.71 30.62 -26.83
CA GLY A 22 -10.24 31.92 -27.22
C GLY A 22 -11.32 32.45 -26.26
N CYS A 23 -10.91 32.82 -25.04
CA CYS A 23 -11.56 33.75 -24.09
C CYS A 23 -13.09 33.70 -23.77
N SER A 24 -13.35 33.67 -22.45
CA SER A 24 -14.24 34.58 -21.68
C SER A 24 -15.73 34.28 -21.43
N GLY A 25 -16.19 34.74 -20.25
CA GLY A 25 -17.58 34.87 -19.81
C GLY A 25 -18.10 33.72 -18.93
N SER A 26 -18.82 33.94 -17.82
CA SER A 26 -19.05 35.16 -17.01
C SER A 26 -19.43 34.77 -15.57
N ALA A 27 -19.28 35.68 -14.61
CA ALA A 27 -19.62 35.41 -13.20
C ALA A 27 -21.14 35.39 -12.97
N GLY A 28 -21.58 34.55 -12.01
CA GLY A 28 -22.98 34.43 -11.60
C GLY A 28 -23.13 34.29 -10.08
N SER A 29 -23.35 35.41 -9.39
CA SER A 29 -23.62 35.43 -7.95
C SER A 29 -25.13 35.48 -7.66
N PRO A 30 -25.66 34.64 -6.77
CA PRO A 30 -26.98 34.83 -6.17
C PRO A 30 -26.87 35.41 -4.75
N SER A 31 -27.30 36.66 -4.58
CA SER A 31 -27.67 37.22 -3.27
C SER A 31 -29.18 37.17 -3.10
N ALA A 32 -29.68 36.71 -1.95
CA ALA A 32 -30.74 37.38 -1.16
C ALA A 32 -31.37 36.50 -0.05
N SER A 33 -31.52 37.10 1.13
CA SER A 33 -32.69 37.12 2.03
C SER A 33 -33.49 35.83 2.36
N GLY A 34 -33.62 35.55 3.66
CA GLY A 34 -34.66 34.69 4.25
C GLY A 34 -34.68 34.79 5.78
N SER A 35 -35.67 35.48 6.34
CA SER A 35 -35.72 35.80 7.80
C SER A 35 -36.54 34.81 8.63
N MET A 36 -36.08 34.60 9.87
CA MET A 36 -36.82 34.34 11.12
C MET A 36 -38.24 33.76 11.09
N SER A 37 -38.44 32.67 11.85
CA SER A 37 -39.54 32.58 12.84
C SER A 37 -39.16 31.62 13.99
N ALA A 38 -40.00 31.49 15.03
CA ALA A 38 -39.56 31.20 16.40
C ALA A 38 -40.08 29.90 17.09
N ALA A 39 -39.49 29.66 18.27
CA ALA A 39 -39.86 28.84 19.46
C ALA A 39 -41.34 28.43 19.66
N PRO A 40 -41.69 27.39 20.48
CA PRO A 40 -41.06 26.94 21.75
C PRO A 40 -40.85 25.40 21.90
N GLY A 41 -40.39 24.79 23.01
CA GLY A 41 -39.84 25.26 24.31
C GLY A 41 -40.20 24.30 25.48
N THR A 42 -39.60 24.49 26.68
CA THR A 42 -39.91 23.75 27.97
C THR A 42 -39.36 22.31 28.08
N PRO A 43 -39.11 21.74 29.30
CA PRO A 43 -38.20 22.20 30.36
C PRO A 43 -37.12 21.16 30.74
N ALA A 44 -36.16 21.53 31.61
CA ALA A 44 -35.20 20.61 32.23
C ALA A 44 -35.64 20.20 33.67
N PRO A 45 -35.43 18.93 34.10
CA PRO A 45 -35.75 18.47 35.45
C PRO A 45 -34.58 18.67 36.44
N THR A 46 -34.90 19.05 37.68
CA THR A 46 -33.98 19.07 38.83
C THR A 46 -33.94 17.72 39.54
N PRO A 47 -32.76 17.20 39.95
CA PRO A 47 -32.66 16.06 40.86
C PRO A 47 -32.82 16.50 42.32
N THR A 48 -33.69 15.80 43.07
CA THR A 48 -33.92 16.03 44.51
C THR A 48 -33.24 14.93 45.34
N THR A 49 -32.71 15.30 46.50
CA THR A 49 -32.02 14.41 47.45
C THR A 49 -32.84 13.19 47.88
N SER A 50 -32.19 12.02 47.96
CA SER A 50 -32.59 10.91 48.84
C SER A 50 -31.39 10.00 49.13
N ALA A 51 -31.24 9.58 50.38
CA ALA A 51 -30.27 8.58 50.81
C ALA A 51 -30.98 7.50 51.64
N PRO A 52 -30.64 6.22 51.43
CA PRO A 52 -30.78 5.26 52.52
C PRO A 52 -29.65 4.18 52.60
N SER A 53 -29.34 3.82 53.84
CA SER A 53 -29.04 2.47 54.36
C SER A 53 -28.02 1.53 53.70
N SER A 54 -27.01 1.15 54.48
CA SER A 54 -26.07 0.06 54.22
C SER A 54 -26.67 -1.34 54.44
N PRO A 55 -26.23 -2.35 53.67
CA PRO A 55 -26.17 -3.74 54.13
C PRO A 55 -24.79 -4.42 53.90
N THR A 56 -24.45 -5.37 54.79
CA THR A 56 -23.23 -6.20 54.79
C THR A 56 -23.56 -7.50 55.57
N PRO A 57 -23.00 -8.69 55.27
CA PRO A 57 -22.07 -9.11 54.20
C PRO A 57 -22.88 -9.87 53.08
N ASP A 58 -22.49 -10.91 52.33
CA ASP A 58 -21.30 -11.79 52.35
C ASP A 58 -20.87 -12.28 50.92
N PRO A 59 -20.51 -13.55 50.57
CA PRO A 59 -19.24 -13.76 49.88
C PRO A 59 -19.31 -14.25 48.41
N SER A 60 -18.16 -14.12 47.74
CA SER A 60 -17.73 -14.92 46.57
C SER A 60 -18.57 -14.86 45.28
N ALA A 61 -18.34 -13.80 44.51
CA ALA A 61 -18.39 -13.87 43.04
C ALA A 61 -17.03 -13.44 42.48
N SER A 62 -16.24 -14.40 41.96
CA SER A 62 -14.93 -14.11 41.38
C SER A 62 -15.08 -13.45 40.00
N SER A 63 -14.96 -12.12 39.96
CA SER A 63 -14.91 -11.35 38.70
C SER A 63 -13.71 -11.80 37.85
N GLN A 64 -13.95 -12.69 36.89
CA GLN A 64 -12.96 -13.04 35.89
C GLN A 64 -12.82 -11.88 34.90
N THR A 65 -11.86 -10.99 35.18
CA THR A 65 -11.38 -10.01 34.20
C THR A 65 -11.04 -10.72 32.89
N PRO A 66 -11.60 -10.33 31.74
CA PRO A 66 -11.22 -10.92 30.46
C PRO A 66 -9.73 -10.65 30.21
N THR A 67 -8.91 -11.70 30.34
CA THR A 67 -7.47 -11.61 30.08
C THR A 67 -7.26 -11.35 28.60
N ALA A 68 -7.06 -10.09 28.23
CA ALA A 68 -6.61 -9.72 26.90
C ALA A 68 -5.34 -10.53 26.58
N PRO A 69 -5.26 -11.25 25.45
CA PRO A 69 -4.14 -12.11 25.17
C PRO A 69 -2.87 -11.28 25.02
N THR A 70 -1.92 -11.46 25.96
CA THR A 70 -0.60 -10.83 25.91
C THR A 70 0.12 -11.25 24.63
N GLN A 71 0.08 -10.39 23.62
CA GLN A 71 0.87 -10.57 22.42
C GLN A 71 2.35 -10.38 22.79
N THR A 72 3.09 -11.48 22.93
CA THR A 72 4.52 -11.44 23.21
C THR A 72 5.27 -11.01 21.95
N PRO A 73 5.91 -9.82 21.91
CA PRO A 73 6.60 -9.33 20.71
C PRO A 73 8.00 -9.94 20.62
N ASN A 74 8.08 -11.27 20.54
CA ASN A 74 9.32 -12.03 20.41
C ASN A 74 9.07 -13.35 19.66
N GLY A 75 8.72 -13.21 18.37
CA GLY A 75 8.74 -14.29 17.40
C GLY A 75 9.28 -13.75 16.09
N THR A 76 10.03 -14.57 15.34
CA THR A 76 10.19 -14.30 13.90
C THR A 76 8.78 -14.30 13.30
N PRO A 77 8.33 -13.24 12.60
CA PRO A 77 7.03 -13.26 11.94
C PRO A 77 6.97 -14.52 11.07
N PRO A 78 5.86 -15.29 11.12
CA PRO A 78 5.81 -16.57 10.45
C PRO A 78 6.09 -16.34 8.97
N LEU A 79 7.15 -16.98 8.47
CA LEU A 79 7.38 -17.01 7.05
C LEU A 79 6.11 -17.57 6.39
N GLY A 80 5.61 -16.85 5.41
CA GLY A 80 4.58 -17.33 4.52
C GLY A 80 4.99 -18.65 3.87
N SER A 81 4.00 -19.34 3.34
CA SER A 81 4.21 -20.59 2.61
C SER A 81 5.36 -20.41 1.59
N TRP A 82 6.35 -21.31 1.64
CA TRP A 82 7.59 -21.27 0.84
C TRP A 82 8.60 -20.14 1.18
N ALA A 83 8.73 -19.81 2.47
CA ALA A 83 9.79 -18.93 3.00
C ALA A 83 9.72 -17.46 2.52
N LEU A 84 8.57 -17.04 1.98
CA LEU A 84 8.29 -15.66 1.59
C LEU A 84 7.76 -14.86 2.78
N GLN A 85 8.03 -13.56 2.85
CA GLN A 85 7.53 -12.69 3.91
C GLN A 85 6.23 -12.03 3.43
N PRO A 86 5.04 -12.39 3.96
CA PRO A 86 3.81 -11.65 3.65
C PRO A 86 3.94 -10.21 4.14
N LEU A 87 3.54 -9.27 3.28
CA LEU A 87 3.57 -7.83 3.55
C LEU A 87 2.20 -7.29 3.93
N TRP A 88 1.19 -7.64 3.13
CA TRP A 88 -0.13 -7.02 3.16
C TRP A 88 -1.11 -7.91 2.36
N PRO A 89 -2.36 -8.10 2.82
CA PRO A 89 -2.99 -7.46 3.99
C PRO A 89 -2.76 -8.12 5.36
N PHE A 90 -2.21 -9.35 5.44
CA PHE A 90 -2.06 -10.09 6.69
C PHE A 90 -0.59 -10.42 7.00
N THR A 91 0.02 -9.70 7.94
CA THR A 91 1.43 -9.90 8.36
C THR A 91 1.68 -11.22 9.10
N THR A 92 0.61 -11.93 9.51
CA THR A 92 0.68 -13.22 10.19
C THR A 92 -0.38 -14.22 9.70
N LEU A 93 -0.05 -15.51 9.75
CA LEU A 93 -0.96 -16.59 9.34
C LEU A 93 -2.27 -16.60 10.15
N ALA A 94 -2.20 -16.29 11.44
CA ALA A 94 -3.36 -16.25 12.32
C ALA A 94 -4.37 -15.16 11.94
N GLN A 95 -3.94 -14.05 11.33
CA GLN A 95 -4.83 -13.03 10.77
C GLN A 95 -5.54 -13.54 9.50
N ALA A 96 -4.79 -14.15 8.58
CA ALA A 96 -5.35 -14.76 7.36
C ALA A 96 -6.37 -15.87 7.68
N GLU A 97 -6.05 -16.76 8.62
CA GLU A 97 -6.96 -17.82 9.09
C GLU A 97 -8.14 -17.28 9.92
N ALA A 98 -8.02 -16.12 10.56
CA ALA A 98 -9.14 -15.44 11.21
C ALA A 98 -10.10 -14.84 10.17
N TRP A 99 -9.55 -14.16 9.16
CA TRP A 99 -10.33 -13.65 8.04
C TRP A 99 -11.01 -14.77 7.24
N GLU A 100 -10.31 -15.87 6.94
CA GLU A 100 -10.89 -17.00 6.18
C GLU A 100 -12.11 -17.61 6.92
N ARG A 101 -12.06 -17.68 8.25
CA ARG A 101 -13.17 -18.16 9.09
C ARG A 101 -14.36 -17.19 9.11
N SER A 102 -14.13 -15.89 9.23
CA SER A 102 -15.21 -14.90 9.22
C SER A 102 -15.79 -14.68 7.81
N TYR A 103 -14.97 -14.77 6.77
CA TYR A 103 -15.41 -14.78 5.37
C TYR A 103 -16.39 -15.92 5.10
N ARG A 104 -16.08 -17.16 5.51
CA ARG A 104 -17.02 -18.29 5.37
C ARG A 104 -18.33 -18.11 6.14
N ALA A 105 -18.36 -17.27 7.18
CA ALA A 105 -19.56 -17.00 7.97
C ALA A 105 -20.44 -15.86 7.40
N GLY A 106 -19.88 -14.93 6.60
CA GLY A 106 -20.59 -13.71 6.20
C GLY A 106 -20.18 -13.03 4.88
N GLY A 107 -19.24 -13.58 4.11
CA GLY A 107 -18.92 -13.15 2.74
C GLY A 107 -18.21 -11.79 2.57
N HIS A 108 -17.70 -11.19 3.66
CA HIS A 108 -17.12 -9.84 3.65
C HIS A 108 -15.73 -9.77 2.98
N GLN A 109 -15.40 -8.63 2.36
CA GLN A 109 -14.07 -8.37 1.75
C GLN A 109 -13.62 -9.45 0.75
N SER A 110 -14.53 -9.97 -0.08
CA SER A 110 -14.23 -11.02 -1.08
C SER A 110 -13.08 -10.71 -2.05
N TRP A 111 -12.64 -9.45 -2.13
CA TRP A 111 -11.45 -9.04 -2.88
C TRP A 111 -10.16 -9.75 -2.44
N HIS A 112 -10.03 -10.22 -1.18
CA HIS A 112 -8.88 -11.01 -0.74
C HIS A 112 -8.71 -12.33 -1.53
N LEU A 113 -9.76 -12.84 -2.18
CA LEU A 113 -9.68 -14.04 -3.03
C LEU A 113 -9.27 -13.76 -4.48
N ASP A 114 -9.27 -12.48 -4.86
CA ASP A 114 -9.01 -11.96 -6.19
C ASP A 114 -7.60 -11.32 -6.19
N PRO A 115 -6.64 -11.84 -6.99
CA PRO A 115 -5.26 -11.36 -6.95
C PRO A 115 -5.15 -9.95 -7.57
N ASP A 116 -6.01 -9.64 -8.53
CA ASP A 116 -6.00 -8.40 -9.29
C ASP A 116 -6.53 -7.25 -8.42
N ARG A 117 -7.62 -7.49 -7.67
CA ARG A 117 -8.11 -6.55 -6.66
C ARG A 117 -7.15 -6.38 -5.49
N THR A 118 -6.56 -7.47 -4.99
CA THR A 118 -5.56 -7.40 -3.92
C THR A 118 -4.36 -6.54 -4.34
N ALA A 119 -3.85 -6.72 -5.57
CA ALA A 119 -2.75 -5.92 -6.11
C ALA A 119 -3.10 -4.43 -6.28
N LEU A 120 -4.31 -4.12 -6.74
CA LEU A 120 -4.79 -2.74 -6.86
C LEU A 120 -4.98 -2.08 -5.49
N SER A 121 -5.67 -2.72 -4.53
CA SER A 121 -5.83 -2.14 -3.19
C SER A 121 -4.52 -2.04 -2.41
N PHE A 122 -3.57 -2.96 -2.59
CA PHE A 122 -2.21 -2.77 -2.08
C PHE A 122 -1.57 -1.49 -2.64
N THR A 123 -1.57 -1.33 -3.96
CA THR A 123 -0.88 -0.20 -4.61
C THR A 123 -1.57 1.14 -4.32
N ARG A 124 -2.90 1.15 -4.31
CA ARG A 124 -3.70 2.36 -4.09
C ARG A 124 -3.79 2.73 -2.63
N ASP A 125 -4.09 1.77 -1.76
CA ASP A 125 -4.58 2.03 -0.42
C ASP A 125 -3.52 1.77 0.66
N HIS A 126 -2.56 0.87 0.43
CA HIS A 126 -1.40 0.69 1.31
C HIS A 126 -0.18 1.53 0.87
N LEU A 127 0.17 1.58 -0.42
CA LEU A 127 1.26 2.45 -0.92
C LEU A 127 0.82 3.90 -1.20
N GLY A 128 -0.48 4.17 -1.27
CA GLY A 128 -1.02 5.51 -1.52
C GLY A 128 -1.00 5.98 -2.98
N PHE A 129 -0.59 5.14 -3.94
CA PHE A 129 -0.48 5.52 -5.36
C PHE A 129 -1.87 5.47 -6.05
N LYS A 130 -2.70 6.49 -5.77
CA LYS A 130 -4.12 6.57 -6.17
C LYS A 130 -4.36 6.66 -7.68
N GLU A 131 -3.34 6.98 -8.47
CA GLU A 131 -3.36 6.97 -9.93
C GLU A 131 -3.20 5.57 -10.53
N ILE A 132 -2.59 4.62 -9.80
CA ILE A 132 -2.42 3.24 -10.26
C ILE A 132 -3.75 2.51 -10.07
N ASP A 133 -4.57 2.47 -11.13
CA ASP A 133 -5.96 2.01 -11.10
C ASP A 133 -6.24 0.83 -12.03
N ARG A 134 -5.28 0.44 -12.87
CA ARG A 134 -5.45 -0.54 -13.95
C ARG A 134 -4.49 -1.72 -13.84
N VAL A 135 -5.00 -2.94 -13.96
CA VAL A 135 -4.19 -4.13 -14.21
C VAL A 135 -3.83 -4.22 -15.70
N THR A 136 -2.53 -4.40 -15.99
CA THR A 136 -2.00 -4.59 -17.36
C THR A 136 -1.82 -6.06 -17.73
N SER A 137 -1.64 -6.92 -16.72
CA SER A 137 -1.48 -8.38 -16.91
C SER A 137 -1.77 -9.11 -15.61
N SER A 138 -2.34 -10.32 -15.69
CA SER A 138 -2.50 -11.21 -14.55
C SER A 138 -2.12 -12.63 -14.92
N LYS A 139 -1.37 -13.31 -14.05
CA LYS A 139 -0.94 -14.70 -14.22
C LYS A 139 -0.91 -15.43 -12.89
N VAL A 140 -1.94 -16.24 -12.64
CA VAL A 140 -1.98 -17.21 -11.54
C VAL A 140 -1.25 -18.48 -11.95
N SER A 141 -0.43 -19.05 -11.07
CA SER A 141 0.34 -20.27 -11.28
C SER A 141 0.44 -21.04 -9.97
N GLY A 142 -0.46 -22.02 -9.78
CA GLY A 142 -0.62 -22.73 -8.51
C GLY A 142 -0.99 -21.76 -7.40
N ARG A 143 -0.10 -21.59 -6.41
CA ARG A 143 -0.31 -20.70 -5.25
C ARG A 143 0.43 -19.37 -5.32
N HIS A 144 0.97 -18.99 -6.48
CA HIS A 144 1.49 -17.64 -6.75
C HIS A 144 0.63 -16.94 -7.80
N ALA A 145 0.54 -15.61 -7.72
CA ALA A 145 0.04 -14.74 -8.79
C ALA A 145 1.07 -13.65 -9.11
N ARG A 146 1.14 -13.26 -10.38
CA ARG A 146 1.85 -12.06 -10.85
C ARG A 146 0.83 -11.13 -11.45
N VAL A 147 0.77 -9.89 -10.96
CA VAL A 147 -0.19 -8.88 -11.45
C VAL A 147 0.59 -7.62 -11.84
N GLY A 148 0.65 -7.33 -13.13
CA GLY A 148 1.16 -6.05 -13.63
C GLY A 148 0.14 -4.95 -13.38
N VAL A 149 0.57 -3.83 -12.79
CA VAL A 149 -0.27 -2.66 -12.52
C VAL A 149 0.29 -1.41 -13.18
N ALA A 150 -0.58 -0.47 -13.56
CA ALA A 150 -0.25 0.79 -14.23
C ALA A 150 -1.29 1.88 -13.93
N PRO A 151 -0.96 3.16 -14.14
CA PRO A 151 -1.97 4.20 -14.19
C PRO A 151 -2.78 4.13 -15.48
N THR A 152 -4.05 4.57 -15.47
CA THR A 152 -4.84 4.72 -16.68
C THR A 152 -4.34 5.89 -17.52
N GLY A 153 -3.93 5.61 -18.76
CA GLY A 153 -3.46 6.60 -19.73
C GLY A 153 -3.11 5.96 -21.08
N PRO A 154 -2.84 6.76 -22.12
CA PRO A 154 -2.45 6.28 -23.45
C PRO A 154 -0.97 5.81 -23.51
N GLU A 155 -0.08 6.46 -22.75
CA GLU A 155 1.37 6.18 -22.72
C GLU A 155 1.78 5.16 -21.64
N SER A 156 0.84 4.68 -20.81
CA SER A 156 1.19 3.99 -19.57
C SER A 156 1.55 2.51 -19.75
N GLY A 157 2.86 2.24 -19.75
CA GLY A 157 3.42 0.91 -19.51
C GLY A 157 3.15 0.38 -18.10
N THR A 158 3.60 -0.84 -17.82
CA THR A 158 3.47 -1.46 -16.49
C THR A 158 4.42 -0.80 -15.49
N ALA A 159 3.87 -0.20 -14.44
CA ALA A 159 4.63 0.50 -13.39
C ALA A 159 5.33 -0.47 -12.42
N ALA A 160 4.69 -1.60 -12.11
CA ALA A 160 5.25 -2.70 -11.32
C ALA A 160 4.56 -4.03 -11.66
N VAL A 161 5.25 -5.15 -11.40
CA VAL A 161 4.63 -6.48 -11.36
C VAL A 161 4.58 -6.93 -9.91
N ILE A 162 3.40 -6.90 -9.30
CA ILE A 162 3.18 -7.35 -7.93
C ILE A 162 3.27 -8.88 -7.88
N HIS A 163 4.10 -9.43 -6.98
CA HIS A 163 4.12 -10.85 -6.66
C HIS A 163 3.22 -11.11 -5.46
N LEU A 164 2.23 -11.98 -5.63
CA LEU A 164 1.32 -12.42 -4.58
C LEU A 164 1.39 -13.93 -4.35
N VAL A 165 1.02 -14.37 -3.15
CA VAL A 165 0.86 -15.80 -2.81
C VAL A 165 -0.45 -16.05 -2.08
N ARG A 166 -1.05 -17.23 -2.27
CA ARG A 166 -2.10 -17.73 -1.38
C ARG A 166 -1.47 -17.99 -0.01
N PHE A 167 -2.08 -17.54 1.08
CA PHE A 167 -1.59 -17.68 2.46
C PHE A 167 -2.59 -18.45 3.33
N GLY A 168 -2.11 -19.38 4.16
CA GLY A 168 -2.94 -20.41 4.79
C GLY A 168 -2.94 -21.74 4.02
N THR A 169 -3.83 -22.67 4.36
CA THR A 169 -3.92 -23.99 3.71
C THR A 169 -5.33 -24.38 3.27
N GLY A 170 -6.37 -23.65 3.69
CA GLY A 170 -7.74 -23.89 3.25
C GLY A 170 -7.99 -23.43 1.80
N PRO A 171 -9.11 -23.87 1.20
CA PRO A 171 -9.44 -23.54 -0.19
C PRO A 171 -9.75 -22.04 -0.41
N ASP A 172 -10.11 -21.31 0.65
CA ASP A 172 -10.40 -19.87 0.62
C ASP A 172 -9.22 -19.03 1.17
N ALA A 173 -8.01 -19.61 1.23
CA ALA A 173 -6.77 -18.92 1.61
C ALA A 173 -6.63 -17.56 0.88
N PRO A 174 -6.50 -16.41 1.56
CA PRO A 174 -6.39 -15.10 0.92
C PRO A 174 -5.10 -14.95 0.09
N TRP A 175 -5.07 -13.97 -0.81
CA TRP A 175 -3.84 -13.49 -1.45
C TRP A 175 -3.12 -12.48 -0.56
N GLU A 176 -1.83 -12.72 -0.36
CA GLU A 176 -0.88 -11.78 0.25
C GLU A 176 0.08 -11.26 -0.81
N VAL A 177 0.34 -9.95 -0.79
CA VAL A 177 1.50 -9.38 -1.47
C VAL A 177 2.77 -9.81 -0.72
N VAL A 178 3.78 -10.23 -1.48
CA VAL A 178 5.09 -10.61 -0.95
C VAL A 178 6.24 -9.76 -1.49
N GLY A 179 6.02 -8.94 -2.53
CA GLY A 179 7.02 -8.04 -3.11
C GLY A 179 6.71 -7.71 -4.58
N THR A 180 7.71 -7.25 -5.34
CA THR A 180 7.63 -7.10 -6.80
C THR A 180 8.58 -8.04 -7.56
N ASP A 181 8.15 -8.52 -8.72
CA ASP A 181 9.05 -9.10 -9.72
C ASP A 181 9.73 -7.92 -10.48
N ASP A 182 10.85 -7.44 -9.94
CA ASP A 182 11.61 -6.27 -10.44
C ASP A 182 12.12 -6.44 -11.88
N THR A 183 12.17 -5.33 -12.64
CA THR A 183 12.58 -5.34 -14.06
C THR A 183 13.58 -4.21 -14.41
N THR A 184 13.10 -3.09 -14.95
CA THR A 184 13.93 -1.91 -15.33
C THR A 184 14.21 -0.98 -14.14
N PHE A 185 13.64 -1.28 -12.97
CA PHE A 185 13.86 -0.61 -11.71
C PHE A 185 13.81 -1.69 -10.61
N SER A 186 14.73 -1.66 -9.66
CA SER A 186 14.88 -2.70 -8.64
C SER A 186 15.35 -2.18 -7.28
N LEU A 187 14.98 -2.90 -6.22
CA LEU A 187 15.27 -2.61 -4.81
C LEU A 187 15.99 -3.80 -4.15
N THR A 188 17.28 -3.96 -4.45
CA THR A 188 18.11 -5.09 -3.99
C THR A 188 18.81 -4.87 -2.65
N THR A 189 18.65 -3.69 -2.04
CA THR A 189 19.17 -3.34 -0.72
C THR A 189 18.09 -2.52 0.00
N PRO A 190 17.66 -2.90 1.20
CA PRO A 190 18.00 -4.13 1.94
C PRO A 190 17.61 -5.40 1.18
N ALA A 191 18.25 -6.53 1.52
CA ALA A 191 17.87 -7.82 0.98
C ALA A 191 16.49 -8.26 1.52
N TYR A 192 15.79 -9.08 0.75
CA TYR A 192 14.47 -9.60 1.11
C TYR A 192 14.44 -10.31 2.46
N GLY A 193 13.49 -9.96 3.33
CA GLY A 193 13.34 -10.52 4.67
C GLY A 193 14.45 -10.15 5.66
N ALA A 194 15.34 -9.21 5.32
CA ALA A 194 16.43 -8.77 6.19
C ALA A 194 15.91 -8.10 7.48
N LEU A 195 16.65 -8.29 8.59
CA LEU A 195 16.45 -7.54 9.82
C LEU A 195 17.07 -6.14 9.66
N VAL A 196 16.27 -5.09 9.83
CA VAL A 196 16.69 -3.70 9.61
C VAL A 196 16.54 -2.83 10.86
N ARG A 197 17.20 -1.68 10.85
CA ARG A 197 17.11 -0.63 11.87
C ARG A 197 17.16 0.73 11.20
N SER A 198 16.67 1.76 11.89
CA SER A 198 16.81 3.15 11.45
C SER A 198 18.23 3.67 11.69
N PRO A 199 18.81 4.49 10.80
CA PRO A 199 18.31 4.79 9.46
C PRO A 199 18.60 3.64 8.48
N LEU A 200 17.66 3.37 7.58
CA LEU A 200 17.70 2.26 6.64
C LEU A 200 18.55 2.60 5.39
N PRO A 201 19.65 1.89 5.09
CA PRO A 201 20.28 1.97 3.79
C PRO A 201 19.43 1.26 2.73
N THR A 202 19.10 1.95 1.65
CA THR A 202 18.33 1.41 0.51
C THR A 202 19.07 1.61 -0.82
N GLY A 203 18.76 0.80 -1.82
CA GLY A 203 19.34 0.92 -3.15
C GLY A 203 19.10 -0.27 -4.07
N GLY A 204 19.47 -0.12 -5.32
CA GLY A 204 19.34 -1.14 -6.36
C GLY A 204 19.83 -0.63 -7.70
N ARG A 205 19.11 -0.93 -8.78
CA ARG A 205 19.44 -0.49 -10.15
C ARG A 205 18.24 0.07 -10.89
N ILE A 206 18.49 0.95 -11.86
CA ILE A 206 17.45 1.55 -12.71
C ILE A 206 17.96 1.79 -14.14
N THR A 207 17.12 1.51 -15.14
CA THR A 207 17.26 1.96 -16.54
C THR A 207 16.18 3.02 -16.77
N GLY A 208 16.53 4.21 -17.25
CA GLY A 208 15.59 5.33 -17.43
C GLY A 208 16.27 6.63 -17.87
N VAL A 209 15.52 7.73 -17.89
CA VAL A 209 16.04 9.08 -18.22
C VAL A 209 15.60 10.06 -17.14
N ASP A 210 16.56 10.80 -16.59
CA ASP A 210 16.37 11.89 -15.61
C ASP A 210 15.46 11.53 -14.41
N GLU A 211 15.55 10.30 -13.95
CA GLU A 211 14.68 9.69 -12.93
C GLU A 211 14.91 10.30 -11.54
N SER A 212 13.81 10.64 -10.86
CA SER A 212 13.82 11.08 -9.46
C SER A 212 13.29 9.98 -8.55
N ILE A 213 14.17 9.31 -7.81
CA ILE A 213 13.78 8.23 -6.89
C ILE A 213 13.35 8.79 -5.54
N ASN A 214 12.14 8.40 -5.11
CA ASN A 214 11.64 8.52 -3.74
C ASN A 214 11.62 7.12 -3.09
N VAL A 215 11.89 7.03 -1.79
CA VAL A 215 11.80 5.77 -1.03
C VAL A 215 11.04 5.99 0.26
N GLN A 216 10.06 5.12 0.54
CA GLN A 216 9.24 5.15 1.74
C GLN A 216 9.34 3.82 2.51
N VAL A 217 9.15 3.92 3.83
CA VAL A 217 8.99 2.77 4.73
C VAL A 217 7.60 2.84 5.34
N LEU A 218 6.80 1.78 5.17
CA LEU A 218 5.39 1.70 5.60
C LEU A 218 5.16 0.41 6.41
N GLN A 219 4.06 0.36 7.17
CA GLN A 219 3.59 -0.84 7.85
C GLN A 219 2.04 -0.91 7.77
N PRO A 220 1.43 -2.09 7.67
CA PRO A 220 -0.04 -2.21 7.54
C PRO A 220 -0.86 -1.61 8.69
N SER A 221 -0.28 -1.41 9.88
CA SER A 221 -0.95 -0.74 11.01
C SER A 221 -0.86 0.80 11.01
N SER A 222 -0.34 1.44 9.95
CA SER A 222 -0.19 2.91 9.86
C SER A 222 -0.64 3.46 8.51
N ASP A 223 -1.60 4.38 8.53
CA ASP A 223 -2.09 5.11 7.34
C ASP A 223 -1.04 6.07 6.73
N ALA A 224 0.10 6.28 7.41
CA ALA A 224 1.18 7.16 6.99
C ALA A 224 2.55 6.44 6.96
N PRO A 225 3.45 6.80 6.04
CA PRO A 225 4.82 6.28 6.03
C PRO A 225 5.56 6.58 7.34
N LEU A 226 6.20 5.54 7.90
CA LEU A 226 7.08 5.60 9.07
C LEU A 226 8.38 6.38 8.81
N GLY A 227 8.72 6.54 7.53
CA GLY A 227 9.90 7.25 7.07
C GLY A 227 9.87 7.45 5.56
N THR A 228 10.52 8.52 5.11
CA THR A 228 10.65 8.88 3.69
C THR A 228 12.07 9.36 3.45
N SER A 229 12.67 9.00 2.31
CA SER A 229 13.94 9.53 1.86
C SER A 229 13.90 11.07 1.82
N LYS A 230 15.03 11.73 2.14
CA LYS A 230 15.20 13.12 1.69
C LYS A 230 14.98 13.17 0.17
N CYS A 231 14.24 14.18 -0.30
CA CYS A 231 13.69 14.19 -1.65
C CYS A 231 14.72 13.84 -2.72
N CYS A 232 14.26 12.99 -3.64
CA CYS A 232 14.69 13.01 -5.02
C CYS A 232 16.16 12.62 -5.21
N THR A 233 16.44 11.31 -5.07
CA THR A 233 17.74 10.75 -5.44
C THR A 233 17.80 10.68 -6.97
N PRO A 234 18.67 11.45 -7.65
CA PRO A 234 18.74 11.44 -9.10
C PRO A 234 19.34 10.13 -9.61
N ALA A 235 18.74 9.59 -10.67
CA ALA A 235 19.21 8.40 -11.36
C ALA A 235 18.80 8.44 -12.85
N GLY A 236 19.16 7.40 -13.61
CA GLY A 236 18.94 7.35 -15.06
C GLY A 236 20.16 6.83 -15.81
N GLY A 237 20.08 6.77 -17.14
CA GLY A 237 20.99 5.99 -17.98
C GLY A 237 20.58 4.52 -18.03
N ASP A 238 21.40 3.67 -18.64
CA ASP A 238 21.14 2.22 -18.65
C ASP A 238 21.68 1.53 -17.40
N ASN A 239 20.79 0.81 -16.70
CA ASN A 239 21.08 -0.11 -15.61
C ASN A 239 22.01 0.47 -14.53
N GLN A 240 21.85 1.76 -14.20
CA GLN A 240 22.72 2.46 -13.26
C GLN A 240 22.38 2.14 -11.81
N PRO A 241 23.38 2.08 -10.91
CA PRO A 241 23.15 1.84 -9.50
C PRO A 241 22.63 3.10 -8.80
N TRP A 242 21.63 2.94 -7.93
CA TRP A 242 21.08 4.02 -7.11
C TRP A 242 21.10 3.62 -5.62
N LYS A 243 21.27 4.60 -4.72
CA LYS A 243 21.27 4.38 -3.27
C LYS A 243 20.77 5.62 -2.51
N VAL A 244 19.97 5.41 -1.46
CA VAL A 244 19.59 6.47 -0.50
C VAL A 244 19.39 5.89 0.89
N THR A 245 19.55 6.70 1.92
CA THR A 245 19.34 6.30 3.32
C THR A 245 18.04 6.93 3.86
N VAL A 246 17.12 6.09 4.35
CA VAL A 246 15.79 6.49 4.83
C VAL A 246 15.76 6.47 6.37
N PRO A 247 15.65 7.61 7.06
CA PRO A 247 15.31 7.61 8.47
C PRO A 247 13.83 7.21 8.63
N PHE A 248 13.55 6.28 9.55
CA PHE A 248 12.19 5.91 9.95
C PHE A 248 12.06 5.78 11.48
N SER A 249 10.86 5.87 12.01
CA SER A 249 10.55 5.69 13.44
C SER A 249 9.13 5.16 13.64
N GLY A 250 8.74 4.83 14.87
CA GLY A 250 7.37 4.39 15.18
C GLY A 250 6.97 3.00 14.68
N ALA A 251 7.90 2.22 14.13
CA ALA A 251 7.64 0.86 13.69
C ALA A 251 7.17 -0.04 14.83
N SER A 252 5.99 -0.63 14.67
CA SER A 252 5.36 -1.57 15.63
C SER A 252 5.15 -2.96 15.02
N ASP A 253 5.06 -3.06 13.69
CA ASP A 253 4.79 -4.32 13.02
C ASP A 253 6.08 -5.15 12.87
N PRO A 254 5.99 -6.49 12.87
CA PRO A 254 7.16 -7.35 12.71
C PRO A 254 7.69 -7.36 11.26
N VAL A 255 6.94 -6.78 10.32
CA VAL A 255 7.25 -6.67 8.89
C VAL A 255 6.99 -5.24 8.45
N LEU A 256 7.95 -4.65 7.71
CA LEU A 256 7.77 -3.35 7.06
C LEU A 256 7.82 -3.51 5.53
N THR A 257 7.05 -2.67 4.85
CA THR A 257 7.13 -2.48 3.40
C THR A 257 8.18 -1.42 3.12
N VAL A 258 9.17 -1.72 2.27
CA VAL A 258 10.06 -0.69 1.71
C VAL A 258 9.71 -0.57 0.23
N VAL A 259 9.26 0.60 -0.20
CA VAL A 259 8.94 0.91 -1.59
C VAL A 259 9.88 1.98 -2.12
N ALA A 260 10.39 1.79 -3.33
CA ALA A 260 11.03 2.84 -4.10
C ALA A 260 10.18 3.14 -5.34
N SER A 261 9.97 4.42 -5.63
CA SER A 261 9.14 4.89 -6.75
C SER A 261 9.86 5.97 -7.57
N THR A 262 9.52 6.06 -8.86
CA THR A 262 9.89 7.15 -9.75
C THR A 262 8.67 7.71 -10.47
N GLY A 263 8.77 8.97 -10.90
CA GLY A 263 7.74 9.69 -11.64
C GLY A 263 8.03 11.20 -11.63
N GLY A 264 7.09 11.97 -12.16
CA GLY A 264 7.14 13.43 -12.24
C GLY A 264 7.19 14.00 -13.67
N HIS A 265 7.24 13.15 -14.70
CA HIS A 265 7.26 13.56 -16.11
C HIS A 265 5.90 13.35 -16.79
N VAL A 266 5.31 12.16 -16.61
CA VAL A 266 4.07 11.69 -17.25
C VAL A 266 3.02 11.28 -16.22
N ALA A 267 3.44 10.75 -15.06
CA ALA A 267 2.58 10.43 -13.93
C ALA A 267 3.29 10.75 -12.60
N ALA A 268 2.56 10.83 -11.48
CA ALA A 268 3.20 11.05 -10.17
C ALA A 268 4.00 9.80 -9.72
N VAL A 269 3.49 8.60 -10.02
CA VAL A 269 4.25 7.35 -10.06
C VAL A 269 4.17 6.72 -11.46
N GLU A 270 5.33 6.62 -12.10
CA GLU A 270 5.53 5.97 -13.39
C GLU A 270 6.02 4.53 -13.22
N ARG A 271 6.91 4.27 -12.24
CA ARG A 271 7.42 2.94 -11.90
C ARG A 271 7.70 2.80 -10.40
N PHE A 272 7.56 1.58 -9.87
CA PHE A 272 7.92 1.29 -8.48
C PHE A 272 8.35 -0.16 -8.24
N THR A 273 9.02 -0.38 -7.12
CA THR A 273 9.54 -1.68 -6.66
C THR A 273 9.38 -1.78 -5.13
N VAL A 274 9.09 -2.98 -4.63
CA VAL A 274 8.80 -3.26 -3.21
C VAL A 274 9.58 -4.46 -2.71
N THR A 275 10.26 -4.30 -1.57
CA THR A 275 10.86 -5.40 -0.81
C THR A 275 10.31 -5.47 0.61
N ALA A 276 10.26 -6.68 1.16
CA ALA A 276 9.87 -6.92 2.54
C ALA A 276 11.08 -6.92 3.47
N VAL A 277 10.94 -6.30 4.64
CA VAL A 277 11.96 -6.30 5.70
C VAL A 277 11.32 -6.59 7.05
N ARG A 278 12.14 -6.98 8.03
CA ARG A 278 11.70 -7.21 9.41
C ARG A 278 12.32 -6.17 10.35
N THR A 279 11.54 -5.73 11.33
CA THR A 279 12.04 -4.96 12.47
C THR A 279 13.04 -5.79 13.29
N ARG A 280 13.91 -5.10 14.04
CA ARG A 280 14.96 -5.69 14.88
C ARG A 280 14.83 -5.21 16.33
#